data_AF-A0A2K3NKV0-F1
#
_entry.id   AF-A0A2K3NKV0-F1
#
_cell.length_a   1.000
_cell.length_b   1.000
_cell.length_c   1.000
_cell.angle_alpha   90.00
_cell.angle_beta   90.00
_cell.angle_gamma   90.00
#
_symmetry.space_group_name_H-M   'P 1'
#
loop_
_entity.id
_entity.type
_entity.pdbx_description
1 polymer ?
#
loop_
_entity_poly.entity_id
_entity_poly.type
_entity_poly.pdbx_seq_one_letter_code
_entity_poly.pdbx_strand_id
1 'polypeptide(L)'
;GTSCFVEKRSCCLGVKPFSASQKTWPKISCAMNMSAHQSDDDRKLQLDQLIDKARKLWDRSPEPVKNFPWNTTLGNFIQLVLDLTLAVIKYLYVPVFTVTSISELSYCAHQRKLLLVPIPVLLGAAVAGILKETALKLSPRLRDAEVPWHLIAVTIFFTLIKLPGPYYPSLGRILIPHFANGVLLRTLWFAILWYRRPKALKILDSDN
;
A
#
# COMPACT_ATOMS: atom_id res chain seq x y z
N GLY A 1 -93.22 27.62 -34.49
CA GLY A 1 -92.47 26.35 -34.60
C GLY A 1 -91.70 26.15 -33.33
N THR A 2 -92.10 25.13 -32.58
CA THR A 2 -91.37 24.32 -31.61
C THR A 2 -89.89 24.59 -31.31
N SER A 3 -89.63 24.62 -30.00
CA SER A 3 -88.58 23.90 -29.25
C SER A 3 -87.35 24.66 -28.75
N CYS A 4 -87.06 24.34 -27.48
CA CYS A 4 -85.77 24.32 -26.79
C CYS A 4 -85.07 25.66 -26.52
N PHE A 5 -84.95 26.06 -25.25
CA PHE A 5 -83.78 25.69 -24.45
C PHE A 5 -83.91 26.13 -22.98
N VAL A 6 -83.84 25.11 -22.11
CA VAL A 6 -83.23 24.99 -20.78
C VAL A 6 -83.48 26.03 -19.67
N GLU A 7 -83.91 25.44 -18.56
CA GLU A 7 -84.39 25.99 -17.31
C GLU A 7 -83.28 26.28 -16.27
N LYS A 8 -83.56 27.36 -15.53
CA LYS A 8 -83.18 27.82 -14.18
C LYS A 8 -82.25 27.00 -13.25
N ARG A 9 -81.45 27.83 -12.56
CA ARG A 9 -81.22 27.96 -11.09
C ARG A 9 -80.40 26.88 -10.35
N SER A 10 -79.23 27.35 -9.93
CA SER A 10 -78.75 27.44 -8.53
C SER A 10 -79.30 26.41 -7.52
N CYS A 11 -78.44 25.51 -7.09
CA CYS A 11 -78.51 24.88 -5.77
C CYS A 11 -77.10 24.78 -5.18
N CYS A 12 -76.93 25.40 -4.01
CA CYS A 12 -75.76 25.26 -3.16
C CYS A 12 -75.64 23.80 -2.69
N LEU A 13 -74.44 23.22 -2.79
CA LEU A 13 -74.11 21.96 -2.13
C LEU A 13 -72.67 22.00 -1.62
N GLY A 14 -72.56 21.80 -0.30
CA GLY A 14 -71.34 21.95 0.48
C GLY A 14 -70.24 20.98 0.06
N VAL A 15 -69.03 21.52 -0.07
CA VAL A 15 -67.81 20.76 -0.32
C VAL A 15 -67.16 20.47 1.04
N LYS A 16 -67.09 19.19 1.40
CA LYS A 16 -66.19 18.70 2.47
C LYS A 16 -64.74 18.93 2.02
N PRO A 17 -63.88 19.61 2.80
CA PRO A 17 -62.46 19.66 2.48
C PRO A 17 -61.84 18.27 2.73
N PHE A 18 -61.17 17.78 1.71
CA PHE A 18 -60.35 16.57 1.76
C PHE A 18 -59.17 16.84 2.70
N SER A 19 -59.01 16.03 3.74
CA SER A 19 -57.90 16.11 4.68
C SER A 19 -56.59 15.78 3.96
N ALA A 20 -55.78 16.80 3.73
CA ALA A 20 -54.40 16.63 3.29
C ALA A 20 -53.59 15.98 4.42
N SER A 21 -53.25 14.70 4.24
CA SER A 21 -52.29 13.98 5.07
C SER A 21 -50.92 14.67 4.95
N GLN A 22 -50.56 15.48 5.94
CA GLN A 22 -49.21 16.01 6.08
C GLN A 22 -48.28 14.85 6.45
N LYS A 23 -47.62 14.26 5.45
CA LYS A 23 -46.47 13.39 5.69
C LYS A 23 -45.31 14.25 6.14
N THR A 24 -45.13 14.37 7.44
CA THR A 24 -43.95 14.97 8.07
C THR A 24 -42.73 14.10 7.74
N TRP A 25 -41.94 14.51 6.75
CA TRP A 25 -40.64 13.91 6.51
C TRP A 25 -39.72 14.27 7.68
N PRO A 26 -39.06 13.30 8.35
CA PRO A 26 -38.07 13.64 9.36
C PRO A 26 -36.87 14.26 8.65
N LYS A 27 -36.66 15.54 8.90
CA LYS A 27 -35.45 16.28 8.53
C LYS A 27 -34.29 15.64 9.31
N ILE A 28 -33.52 14.76 8.67
CA ILE A 28 -32.30 14.22 9.26
C ILE A 28 -31.27 15.35 9.26
N SER A 29 -31.25 16.13 10.33
CA SER A 29 -30.17 17.06 10.64
C SER A 29 -28.97 16.25 11.12
N CYS A 30 -27.98 16.06 10.26
CA CYS A 30 -26.66 15.56 10.65
C CYS A 30 -25.98 16.63 11.52
N ALA A 31 -26.19 16.56 12.84
CA ALA A 31 -25.38 17.29 13.80
C ALA A 31 -24.04 16.56 13.92
N MET A 32 -22.99 17.13 13.32
CA MET A 32 -21.63 16.63 13.48
C MET A 32 -21.06 17.19 14.78
N ASN A 33 -21.20 16.42 15.86
CA ASN A 33 -20.58 16.76 17.15
C ASN A 33 -19.10 16.33 17.10
N MET A 34 -18.20 17.30 16.93
CA MET A 34 -16.75 17.08 17.05
C MET A 34 -16.36 17.13 18.53
N SER A 35 -16.60 16.03 19.26
CA SER A 35 -15.91 15.79 20.52
C SER A 35 -14.54 15.19 20.23
N ALA A 36 -13.51 16.04 20.25
CA ALA A 36 -12.12 15.63 20.18
C ALA A 36 -11.66 15.07 21.54
N HIS A 37 -12.15 13.90 21.95
CA HIS A 37 -11.55 13.16 23.06
C HIS A 37 -11.98 11.67 23.05
N GLN A 38 -11.01 10.78 23.24
CA GLN A 38 -11.07 9.29 23.26
C GLN A 38 -11.22 8.58 21.91
N SER A 39 -10.12 8.48 21.15
CA SER A 39 -10.04 7.66 19.93
C SER A 39 -9.40 6.28 20.12
N ASP A 40 -8.83 5.97 21.29
CA ASP A 40 -8.19 4.68 21.57
C ASP A 40 -9.19 3.61 22.02
N ASP A 41 -10.16 3.96 22.88
CA ASP A 41 -11.19 3.02 23.34
C ASP A 41 -12.15 2.63 22.22
N ASP A 42 -12.52 3.58 21.35
CA ASP A 42 -13.46 3.33 20.25
C ASP A 42 -12.83 2.42 19.17
N ARG A 43 -11.51 2.54 18.93
CA ARG A 43 -10.75 1.63 18.04
C ARG A 43 -10.62 0.23 18.62
N LYS A 44 -10.37 0.10 19.93
CA LYS A 44 -10.33 -1.20 20.61
C LYS A 44 -11.69 -1.90 20.55
N LEU A 45 -12.76 -1.18 20.88
CA LEU A 45 -14.13 -1.72 20.82
C LEU A 45 -14.53 -2.18 19.42
N GLN A 46 -14.11 -1.46 18.37
CA GLN A 46 -14.36 -1.88 16.98
C GLN A 46 -13.55 -3.13 16.58
N LEU A 47 -12.29 -3.25 17.01
CA LEU A 47 -11.48 -4.44 16.76
C LEU A 47 -12.04 -5.65 17.51
N ASP A 48 -12.41 -5.50 18.77
CA ASP A 48 -13.01 -6.58 19.57
C ASP A 48 -14.35 -7.06 18.96
N GLN A 49 -15.18 -6.14 18.47
CA GLN A 49 -16.39 -6.52 17.73
C GLN A 49 -16.08 -7.25 16.41
N LEU A 50 -15.04 -6.85 15.68
CA LEU A 50 -14.61 -7.52 14.45
C LEU A 50 -14.10 -8.93 14.73
N ILE A 51 -13.30 -9.09 15.79
CA ILE A 51 -12.79 -10.38 16.26
C ILE A 51 -13.95 -11.28 16.68
N ASP A 52 -14.93 -10.75 17.42
CA ASP A 52 -16.08 -11.54 17.88
C ASP A 52 -16.98 -11.98 16.71
N LYS A 53 -17.15 -11.12 15.70
CA LYS A 53 -17.84 -11.48 14.45
C LYS A 53 -17.07 -12.53 13.64
N ALA A 54 -15.75 -12.39 13.53
CA ALA A 54 -14.90 -13.36 12.86
C ALA A 54 -14.92 -14.72 13.57
N ARG A 55 -14.93 -14.73 14.91
CA ARG A 55 -15.06 -15.95 15.72
C ARG A 55 -16.41 -16.63 15.49
N LYS A 56 -17.51 -15.88 15.53
CA LYS A 56 -18.85 -16.42 15.22
C LYS A 56 -18.96 -16.99 13.79
N LEU A 57 -18.27 -16.40 12.81
CA LEU A 57 -18.21 -16.93 11.45
C LEU A 57 -17.34 -18.19 11.35
N TRP A 58 -16.24 -18.23 12.09
CA TRP A 58 -15.40 -19.41 12.20
C TRP A 58 -16.14 -20.58 12.84
N ASP A 59 -16.89 -20.34 13.90
CA ASP A 59 -17.68 -21.35 14.60
C ASP A 59 -18.82 -21.92 13.73
N ARG A 60 -19.35 -21.12 12.81
CA ARG A 60 -20.37 -21.54 11.82
C ARG A 60 -19.78 -22.24 10.60
N SER A 61 -18.46 -22.28 10.44
CA SER A 61 -17.84 -22.93 9.29
C SER A 61 -17.95 -24.47 9.37
N PRO A 62 -18.11 -25.14 8.22
CA PRO A 62 -18.24 -26.60 8.15
C PRO A 62 -16.94 -27.29 8.58
N GLU A 63 -17.08 -28.51 9.11
CA GLU A 63 -16.01 -29.32 9.71
C GLU A 63 -14.76 -29.51 8.83
N PRO A 64 -14.85 -29.67 7.49
CA PRO A 64 -13.69 -29.75 6.61
C PRO A 64 -12.82 -28.48 6.60
N VAL A 65 -13.42 -27.30 6.81
CA VAL A 65 -12.72 -26.01 6.83
C VAL A 65 -11.98 -25.84 8.15
N LYS A 66 -12.54 -26.31 9.26
CA LYS A 66 -11.92 -26.23 10.59
C LYS A 66 -10.74 -27.19 10.74
N ASN A 67 -10.85 -28.39 10.17
CA ASN A 67 -9.81 -29.43 10.22
C ASN A 67 -8.72 -29.28 9.15
N PHE A 68 -8.85 -28.29 8.27
CA PHE A 68 -7.83 -28.02 7.26
C PHE A 68 -6.51 -27.60 7.92
N PRO A 69 -5.34 -28.07 7.42
CA PRO A 69 -4.04 -27.73 7.99
C PRO A 69 -3.59 -26.30 7.64
N TRP A 70 -4.36 -25.30 8.09
CA TRP A 70 -4.17 -23.88 7.78
C TRP A 70 -2.74 -23.40 8.02
N ASN A 71 -2.12 -23.77 9.13
CA ASN A 71 -0.77 -23.30 9.46
C ASN A 71 0.28 -23.79 8.44
N THR A 72 0.16 -25.05 8.00
CA THR A 72 1.09 -25.62 7.00
C THR A 72 0.83 -25.07 5.61
N THR A 73 -0.44 -25.00 5.21
CA THR A 73 -0.82 -24.45 3.90
C THR A 73 -0.48 -22.97 3.78
N LEU A 74 -0.70 -22.19 4.83
CA LEU A 74 -0.31 -20.77 4.86
C LEU A 74 1.21 -20.62 4.77
N GLY A 75 1.99 -21.44 5.48
CA GLY A 75 3.45 -21.45 5.35
C GLY A 75 3.90 -21.68 3.92
N ASN A 76 3.39 -22.74 3.28
CA ASN A 76 3.70 -23.07 1.88
C ASN A 76 3.24 -21.97 0.90
N PHE A 77 2.05 -21.41 1.13
CA PHE A 77 1.50 -20.33 0.31
C PHE A 77 2.34 -19.06 0.42
N ILE A 78 2.73 -18.66 1.63
CA ILE A 78 3.61 -17.51 1.86
C ILE A 78 4.94 -17.73 1.16
N GLN A 79 5.52 -18.92 1.26
CA GLN A 79 6.77 -19.25 0.58
C GLN A 79 6.64 -19.15 -0.95
N LEU A 80 5.55 -19.67 -1.52
CA LEU A 80 5.27 -19.58 -2.95
C LEU A 80 5.06 -18.13 -3.43
N VAL A 81 4.33 -17.32 -2.65
CA VAL A 81 4.15 -15.89 -2.93
C VAL A 81 5.47 -15.15 -2.84
N LEU A 82 6.33 -15.46 -1.87
CA LEU A 82 7.65 -14.86 -1.74
C LEU A 82 8.56 -15.22 -2.91
N ASP A 83 8.61 -16.49 -3.32
CA ASP A 83 9.42 -16.93 -4.45
C ASP A 83 8.94 -16.31 -5.77
N LEU A 84 7.62 -16.25 -5.98
CA LEU A 84 7.04 -15.57 -7.14
C LEU A 84 7.36 -14.08 -7.12
N THR A 85 7.20 -13.41 -5.99
CA THR A 85 7.51 -11.98 -5.83
C THR A 85 8.99 -11.73 -6.09
N LEU A 86 9.88 -12.58 -5.60
CA LEU A 86 11.32 -12.47 -5.82
C LEU A 86 11.67 -12.67 -7.30
N ALA A 87 11.02 -13.62 -7.97
CA ALA A 87 11.16 -13.81 -9.41
C ALA A 87 10.68 -12.57 -10.18
N VAL A 88 9.48 -12.08 -9.89
CA VAL A 88 8.94 -10.86 -10.53
C VAL A 88 9.84 -9.67 -10.30
N ILE A 89 10.31 -9.43 -9.07
CA ILE A 89 11.27 -8.36 -8.78
C ILE A 89 12.53 -8.57 -9.62
N LYS A 90 13.11 -9.77 -9.65
CA LYS A 90 14.33 -10.02 -10.45
C LYS A 90 14.12 -9.72 -11.94
N TYR A 91 12.99 -10.15 -12.51
CA TYR A 91 12.72 -10.01 -13.94
C TYR A 91 12.14 -8.64 -14.34
N LEU A 92 11.53 -7.90 -13.41
CA LEU A 92 10.90 -6.61 -13.70
C LEU A 92 11.72 -5.44 -13.17
N TYR A 93 12.21 -5.52 -11.93
CA TYR A 93 12.97 -4.44 -11.31
C TYR A 93 14.29 -4.19 -12.03
N VAL A 94 15.05 -5.25 -12.38
CA VAL A 94 16.36 -5.09 -13.02
C VAL A 94 16.23 -4.42 -14.40
N PRO A 95 15.34 -4.86 -15.30
CA PRO A 95 15.16 -4.17 -16.58
C PRO A 95 14.63 -2.75 -16.42
N VAL A 96 13.61 -2.53 -15.59
CA VAL A 96 13.04 -1.19 -15.38
C VAL A 96 14.08 -0.22 -14.80
N PHE A 97 14.83 -0.66 -13.79
CA PHE A 97 15.93 0.12 -13.21
C PHE A 97 17.03 0.42 -14.25
N THR A 98 17.35 -0.55 -15.09
CA THR A 98 18.38 -0.40 -16.12
C THR A 98 17.93 0.60 -17.19
N VAL A 99 16.73 0.44 -17.73
CA VAL A 99 16.17 1.34 -18.75
C VAL A 99 16.07 2.75 -18.21
N THR A 100 15.52 2.94 -17.00
CA THR A 100 15.39 4.27 -16.39
C THR A 100 16.76 4.92 -16.13
N SER A 101 17.73 4.17 -15.61
CA SER A 101 19.10 4.66 -15.38
C SER A 101 19.80 5.05 -16.69
N ILE A 102 19.64 4.26 -17.76
CA ILE A 102 20.21 4.56 -19.08
C ILE A 102 19.54 5.79 -19.68
N SER A 103 18.22 5.92 -19.59
CA SER A 103 17.51 7.10 -20.08
C SER A 103 17.98 8.39 -19.38
N GLU A 104 18.19 8.35 -18.06
CA GLU A 104 18.73 9.49 -17.31
C GLU A 104 20.19 9.82 -17.66
N LEU A 105 21.02 8.78 -17.84
CA LEU A 105 22.41 8.93 -18.29
C LEU A 105 22.48 9.53 -19.69
N SER A 106 21.64 9.06 -20.60
CA SER A 106 21.52 9.58 -21.97
C SER A 106 21.10 11.05 -21.97
N TYR A 107 20.13 11.43 -21.13
CA TYR A 107 19.73 12.82 -20.95
C TYR A 107 20.90 13.69 -20.44
N CYS A 108 21.64 13.22 -19.44
CA CYS A 108 22.81 13.94 -18.93
C CYS A 108 23.96 14.01 -19.94
N ALA A 109 24.15 12.97 -20.75
CA ALA A 109 25.11 12.96 -21.85
C ALA A 109 24.74 14.01 -22.91
N HIS A 110 23.45 14.09 -23.28
CA HIS A 110 22.94 15.11 -24.19
C HIS A 110 23.17 16.53 -23.65
N GLN A 111 22.98 16.75 -22.35
CA GLN A 111 23.26 18.05 -21.71
C GLN A 111 24.74 18.36 -21.45
N ARG A 112 25.68 17.48 -21.87
CA ARG A 112 27.11 17.57 -21.56
C ARG A 112 27.43 17.64 -20.05
N LYS A 113 26.56 17.07 -19.20
CA LYS A 113 26.71 17.03 -17.73
C LYS A 113 27.11 15.65 -17.21
N LEU A 114 27.55 14.74 -18.09
CA LEU A 114 27.92 13.38 -17.73
C LEU A 114 29.04 13.31 -16.68
N LEU A 115 29.97 14.27 -16.68
CA LEU A 115 31.06 14.34 -15.71
C LEU A 115 30.59 14.61 -14.27
N LEU A 116 29.39 15.15 -14.08
CA LEU A 116 28.80 15.38 -12.75
C LEU A 116 28.07 14.15 -12.20
N VAL A 117 27.80 13.13 -13.02
CA VAL A 117 27.08 11.92 -12.64
C VAL A 117 27.84 10.96 -11.71
N PRO A 118 29.16 10.68 -11.88
CA PRO A 118 29.84 9.70 -11.03
C PRO A 118 29.88 10.10 -9.55
N ILE A 119 29.95 11.40 -9.25
CA ILE A 119 30.01 11.92 -7.88
C ILE A 119 28.78 11.52 -7.04
N PRO A 120 27.53 11.86 -7.43
CA PRO A 120 26.34 11.45 -6.68
C PRO A 120 26.16 9.94 -6.67
N VAL A 121 26.52 9.20 -7.73
CA VAL A 121 26.44 7.73 -7.74
C VAL A 121 27.35 7.12 -6.67
N LEU A 122 28.61 7.56 -6.59
CA LEU A 122 29.56 7.07 -5.58
C LEU A 122 29.11 7.44 -4.17
N LEU A 123 28.64 8.68 -3.98
CA LEU A 123 28.09 9.13 -2.70
C LEU A 123 26.89 8.27 -2.27
N GLY A 124 25.97 7.98 -3.19
CA GLY A 124 24.84 7.10 -2.95
C GLY A 124 25.28 5.68 -2.57
N ALA A 125 26.26 5.12 -3.27
CA ALA A 125 26.79 3.80 -2.95
C ALA A 125 27.45 3.77 -1.55
N ALA A 126 28.16 4.82 -1.14
CA ALA A 126 28.72 4.94 0.20
C ALA A 126 27.62 5.01 1.26
N VAL A 127 26.60 5.85 1.04
CA VAL A 127 25.44 6.00 1.94
C VAL A 127 24.71 4.67 2.12
N ALA A 128 24.52 3.87 1.06
CA ALA A 128 23.92 2.54 1.18
C ALA A 128 24.72 1.60 2.10
N GLY A 129 26.05 1.68 2.05
CA GLY A 129 26.93 0.93 2.95
C GLY A 129 26.70 1.33 4.40
N ILE A 130 26.67 2.64 4.67
CA ILE A 130 26.44 3.19 6.01
C ILE A 130 25.04 2.81 6.53
N LEU A 131 24.00 2.91 5.69
CA LEU A 131 22.63 2.55 6.08
C LEU A 131 22.53 1.07 6.45
N LYS A 132 23.16 0.19 5.67
CA LYS A 132 23.23 -1.24 6.00
C LYS A 132 23.95 -1.47 7.34
N GLU A 133 25.13 -0.90 7.53
CA GLU A 133 25.90 -1.09 8.76
C GLU A 133 25.17 -0.53 9.98
N THR A 134 24.55 0.64 9.83
CA THR A 134 23.78 1.30 10.88
C THR A 134 22.55 0.48 11.24
N ALA A 135 21.81 -0.03 10.25
CA ALA A 135 20.67 -0.90 10.49
C ALA A 135 21.06 -2.16 11.27
N LEU A 136 22.19 -2.79 10.91
CA LEU A 136 22.70 -3.98 11.61
C LEU A 136 23.22 -3.67 13.02
N LYS A 137 23.81 -2.49 13.23
CA LYS A 137 24.23 -2.03 14.57
C LYS A 137 23.03 -1.76 15.49
N LEU A 138 21.99 -1.11 14.96
CA LEU A 138 20.79 -0.78 15.73
C LEU A 138 19.94 -2.02 16.05
N SER A 139 19.89 -2.99 15.15
CA SER A 139 19.18 -4.24 15.37
C SER A 139 20.00 -5.41 14.83
N PRO A 140 20.81 -6.06 15.70
CA PRO A 140 21.56 -7.26 15.34
C PRO A 140 20.64 -8.40 14.86
N ARG A 141 19.38 -8.42 15.32
CA ARG A 141 18.34 -9.36 14.88
C ARG A 141 18.07 -9.32 13.36
N LEU A 142 18.35 -8.20 12.69
CA LEU A 142 18.24 -8.10 11.23
C LEU A 142 19.30 -8.92 10.48
N ARG A 143 20.36 -9.36 11.17
CA ARG A 143 21.41 -10.21 10.60
C ARG A 143 20.96 -11.66 10.45
N ASP A 144 20.12 -12.14 11.37
CA ASP A 144 19.67 -13.54 11.43
C ASP A 144 18.26 -13.72 10.84
N ALA A 145 17.65 -12.64 10.33
CA ALA A 145 16.35 -12.68 9.69
C ALA A 145 16.40 -13.51 8.39
N GLU A 146 15.31 -14.21 8.07
CA GLU A 146 15.22 -14.97 6.82
C GLU A 146 15.17 -14.06 5.57
N VAL A 147 14.64 -12.84 5.74
CA VAL A 147 14.47 -11.84 4.69
C VAL A 147 15.18 -10.54 5.07
N PRO A 148 15.92 -9.89 4.15
CA PRO A 148 16.66 -8.66 4.44
C PRO A 148 15.74 -7.42 4.45
N TRP A 149 14.86 -7.32 5.44
CA TRP A 149 13.87 -6.24 5.58
C TRP A 149 14.47 -4.83 5.50
N HIS A 150 15.64 -4.64 6.10
CA HIS A 150 16.34 -3.36 6.05
C HIS A 150 16.74 -2.96 4.62
N LEU A 151 17.20 -3.90 3.79
CA LEU A 151 17.53 -3.62 2.38
C LEU A 151 16.27 -3.31 1.57
N ILE A 152 15.17 -4.00 1.86
CA ILE A 152 13.87 -3.73 1.21
C ILE A 152 13.39 -2.31 1.54
N ALA A 153 13.45 -1.92 2.83
CA ALA A 153 13.06 -0.58 3.26
C ALA A 153 13.89 0.52 2.57
N VAL A 154 15.21 0.35 2.50
CA VAL A 154 16.10 1.28 1.77
C VAL A 154 15.73 1.34 0.28
N THR A 155 15.51 0.19 -0.35
CA THR A 155 15.13 0.12 -1.77
C THR A 155 13.84 0.88 -2.04
N ILE A 156 12.80 0.67 -1.22
CA ILE A 156 11.51 1.36 -1.35
C ILE A 156 11.68 2.88 -1.17
N PHE A 157 12.35 3.29 -0.10
CA PHE A 157 12.55 4.70 0.23
C PHE A 157 13.26 5.47 -0.89
N PHE A 158 14.36 4.92 -1.42
CA PHE A 158 15.11 5.57 -2.50
C PHE A 158 14.42 5.48 -3.85
N THR A 159 13.62 4.44 -4.09
CA THR A 159 12.76 4.38 -5.28
C THR A 159 11.70 5.48 -5.22
N LEU A 160 11.06 5.70 -4.07
CA LEU A 160 10.07 6.77 -3.89
C LEU A 160 10.69 8.17 -4.05
N ILE A 161 11.91 8.39 -3.55
CA ILE A 161 12.66 9.63 -3.78
C ILE A 161 12.97 9.81 -5.27
N LYS A 162 13.21 8.73 -6.01
CA LYS A 162 13.53 8.80 -7.43
C LYS A 162 12.33 9.18 -8.31
N LEU A 163 11.11 8.75 -7.94
CA LEU A 163 9.89 8.95 -8.74
C LEU A 163 9.56 10.42 -9.10
N PRO A 164 9.65 11.41 -8.20
CA PRO A 164 9.43 12.82 -8.54
C PRO A 164 10.58 13.46 -9.35
N GLY A 165 11.49 12.66 -9.93
CA GLY A 165 12.62 13.06 -10.76
C GLY A 165 12.43 14.34 -11.60
N PRO A 166 11.39 14.43 -12.44
CA PRO A 166 11.15 15.61 -13.28
C PRO A 166 10.82 16.89 -12.50
N TYR A 167 10.21 16.77 -11.32
CA TYR A 167 9.79 17.90 -10.49
C TYR A 167 10.93 18.51 -9.67
N TYR A 168 12.09 17.86 -9.62
CA TYR A 168 13.23 18.42 -8.91
C TYR A 168 13.79 19.67 -9.61
N PRO A 169 14.25 20.67 -8.81
CA PRO A 169 14.92 21.85 -9.35
C PRO A 169 16.18 21.45 -10.14
N SER A 170 16.62 22.32 -11.04
CA SER A 170 17.60 22.05 -12.12
C SER A 170 18.80 21.18 -11.72
N LEU A 171 19.46 21.47 -10.61
CA LEU A 171 20.59 20.69 -10.09
C LEU A 171 20.15 19.39 -9.41
N GLY A 172 19.05 19.45 -8.65
CA GLY A 172 18.42 18.31 -7.98
C GLY A 172 17.98 17.23 -8.97
N ARG A 173 17.54 17.62 -10.18
CA ARG A 173 17.17 16.70 -11.26
C ARG A 173 18.33 15.81 -11.73
N ILE A 174 19.58 16.24 -11.52
CA ILE A 174 20.77 15.46 -11.85
C ILE A 174 21.26 14.73 -10.61
N LEU A 175 21.42 15.43 -9.49
CA LEU A 175 22.01 14.85 -8.29
C LEU A 175 21.12 13.78 -7.65
N ILE A 176 19.82 14.04 -7.48
CA ILE A 176 18.93 13.18 -6.69
C ILE A 176 18.71 11.83 -7.39
N PRO A 177 18.37 11.75 -8.69
CA PRO A 177 18.17 10.46 -9.36
C PRO A 177 19.45 9.64 -9.46
N HIS A 178 20.61 10.26 -9.68
CA HIS A 178 21.89 9.56 -9.75
C HIS A 178 22.41 9.11 -8.37
N PHE A 179 22.15 9.91 -7.34
CA PHE A 179 22.37 9.52 -5.95
C PHE A 179 21.52 8.31 -5.57
N ALA A 180 20.22 8.35 -5.89
CA ALA A 180 19.32 7.22 -5.70
C ALA A 180 19.80 5.99 -6.49
N ASN A 181 20.26 6.14 -7.75
CA ASN A 181 20.81 5.02 -8.53
C ASN A 181 22.01 4.37 -7.84
N GLY A 182 22.92 5.16 -7.29
CA GLY A 182 24.05 4.66 -6.50
C GLY A 182 23.60 3.85 -5.28
N VAL A 183 22.62 4.36 -4.54
CA VAL A 183 22.05 3.66 -3.37
C VAL A 183 21.37 2.36 -3.79
N LEU A 184 20.51 2.40 -4.81
CA LEU A 184 19.73 1.27 -5.29
C LEU A 184 20.64 0.18 -5.87
N LEU A 185 21.65 0.54 -6.66
CA LEU A 185 22.62 -0.41 -7.21
C LEU A 185 23.39 -1.13 -6.09
N ARG A 186 23.87 -0.37 -5.09
CA ARG A 186 24.62 -0.95 -3.96
C ARG A 186 23.72 -1.82 -3.07
N THR A 187 22.49 -1.39 -2.83
CA THR A 187 21.49 -2.15 -2.06
C THR A 187 21.08 -3.43 -2.78
N LEU A 188 20.87 -3.37 -4.10
CA LEU A 188 20.59 -4.54 -4.93
C LEU A 188 21.75 -5.54 -4.88
N TRP A 189 23.01 -5.06 -4.96
CA TRP A 189 24.17 -5.91 -4.79
C TRP A 189 24.20 -6.61 -3.43
N PHE A 190 23.89 -5.90 -2.34
CA PHE A 190 23.77 -6.50 -1.02
C PHE A 190 22.64 -7.53 -0.94
N ALA A 191 21.50 -7.29 -1.60
CA ALA A 191 20.40 -8.25 -1.65
C ALA A 191 20.79 -9.51 -2.44
N ILE A 192 21.52 -9.38 -3.55
CA ILE A 192 22.05 -10.52 -4.32
C ILE A 192 23.04 -11.33 -3.45
N LEU A 193 23.97 -10.66 -2.76
CA LEU A 193 24.91 -11.32 -1.85
C LEU A 193 24.19 -12.01 -0.68
N TRP A 194 23.10 -11.42 -0.19
CA TRP A 194 22.27 -12.02 0.85
C TRP A 194 21.64 -13.33 0.36
N TYR A 195 21.00 -13.31 -0.81
CA TYR A 195 20.32 -14.47 -1.37
C TYR A 195 21.31 -15.57 -1.82
N ARG A 196 22.53 -15.19 -2.22
CA ARG A 196 23.61 -16.13 -2.54
C ARG A 196 24.29 -16.75 -1.32
N ARG A 197 23.98 -16.31 -0.09
CA ARG A 197 24.54 -16.97 1.10
C ARG A 197 24.06 -18.42 1.14
N PRO A 198 24.96 -19.41 1.28
CA PRO A 198 24.55 -20.79 1.45
C PRO A 198 23.70 -20.87 2.71
N LYS A 199 22.44 -21.34 2.58
CA LYS A 199 21.54 -21.65 3.71
C LYS A 199 22.00 -22.91 4.48
N ALA A 200 23.30 -23.15 4.52
CA ALA A 200 23.91 -24.35 5.07
C ALA A 200 23.98 -24.25 6.60
N LEU A 201 22.83 -24.30 7.29
CA LEU A 201 22.69 -24.64 8.71
C LEU A 201 21.24 -24.56 9.23
N LYS A 202 20.27 -25.13 8.49
CA LYS A 202 18.94 -25.46 9.06
C LYS A 202 18.65 -26.96 9.09
N ILE A 203 19.54 -27.80 8.56
CA ILE A 203 19.34 -29.27 8.52
C ILE A 203 20.01 -29.98 9.70
N LEU A 204 20.91 -29.33 10.45
CA LEU A 204 21.64 -30.00 11.54
C LEU A 204 21.04 -29.83 12.96
N ASP A 205 19.96 -29.05 13.11
CA ASP A 205 19.39 -28.72 14.43
C ASP A 205 17.94 -29.25 14.61
N SER A 206 17.43 -30.04 13.65
CA SER A 206 16.17 -30.79 13.79
C SER A 206 16.37 -32.27 14.17
N ASP A 207 17.62 -32.70 14.37
CA ASP A 207 17.98 -34.09 14.68
C ASP A 207 18.66 -34.25 16.06
N ASN A 208 18.44 -33.33 17.00
CA ASN A 208 18.93 -33.49 18.39
C ASN A 208 17.88 -33.13 19.43
#